data_AF-A0A4P9C9P0-F1
#
_entry.id   AF-A0A4P9C9P0-F1
#
_cell.length_a   1.000
_cell.length_b   1.000
_cell.length_c   1.000
_cell.angle_alpha   90.00
_cell.angle_beta   90.00
_cell.angle_gamma   90.00
#
_symmetry.space_group_name_H-M   'P 1'
#
loop_
_entity.id
_entity.type
_entity.pdbx_description
1 polymer ?
#
loop_
_entity_poly.entity_id
_entity_poly.type
_entity_poly.pdbx_seq_one_letter_code
_entity_poly.pdbx_strand_id
1 'polypeptide(L)'
;MDGITNQKEYVEKNARIVEEKIASVETLIQAGEDKMVVRAAFKELKQFVRTEYDTFHKKKYFGTYIFDCYHPLVEGIHTSALGETRVNATVENIREAVQEAHEVLENWRANVNDKQ
;
A
#
# COMPACT_ATOMS: atom_id res chain seq x y z
N MET A 1 -7.24 8.78 24.77
CA MET A 1 -7.13 8.19 23.43
C MET A 1 -7.85 9.13 22.50
N ASP A 2 -7.15 9.81 21.58
CA ASP A 2 -7.82 10.35 20.39
C ASP A 2 -8.23 9.14 19.54
N GLY A 3 -9.36 8.57 19.93
CA GLY A 3 -9.91 7.37 19.34
C GLY A 3 -10.41 7.74 17.96
N ILE A 4 -9.90 7.06 16.95
CA ILE A 4 -10.58 6.99 15.65
C ILE A 4 -11.98 6.43 15.96
N THR A 5 -12.98 7.32 15.98
CA THR A 5 -14.36 6.98 16.39
C THR A 5 -14.98 5.97 15.43
N ASN A 6 -14.50 5.93 14.18
CA ASN A 6 -14.93 5.00 13.14
C ASN A 6 -13.73 4.28 12.52
N GLN A 7 -13.33 3.17 13.13
CA GLN A 7 -12.19 2.37 12.68
C GLN A 7 -12.41 1.80 11.27
N LYS A 8 -13.65 1.47 10.90
CA LYS A 8 -14.00 0.96 9.56
C LYS A 8 -13.74 2.00 8.49
N GLU A 9 -14.20 3.23 8.70
CA GLU A 9 -13.94 4.35 7.80
C GLU A 9 -12.43 4.66 7.67
N TYR A 10 -11.66 4.50 8.75
CA TYR A 10 -10.20 4.63 8.67
C TYR A 10 -9.60 3.55 7.77
N VAL A 11 -10.00 2.29 7.93
CA VAL A 11 -9.52 1.18 7.10
C VAL A 11 -9.86 1.43 5.63
N GLU A 12 -11.12 1.73 5.32
CA GLU A 12 -11.59 1.96 3.95
C GLU A 12 -10.89 3.14 3.30
N LYS A 13 -10.78 4.27 4.01
CA LYS A 13 -10.11 5.47 3.52
C LYS A 13 -8.64 5.21 3.20
N ASN A 14 -7.89 4.57 4.10
CA ASN A 14 -6.47 4.37 3.90
C ASN A 14 -6.16 3.25 2.90
N ALA A 15 -6.99 2.20 2.83
CA ALA A 15 -6.89 1.19 1.78
C ALA A 15 -7.14 1.80 0.38
N ARG A 16 -8.11 2.72 0.26
CA ARG A 16 -8.34 3.46 -0.98
C ARG A 16 -7.15 4.31 -1.40
N ILE A 17 -6.45 4.95 -0.45
CA ILE A 17 -5.23 5.72 -0.77
C ILE A 17 -4.12 4.81 -1.31
N VAL A 18 -3.97 3.60 -0.75
CA VAL A 18 -3.01 2.60 -1.26
C VAL A 18 -3.34 2.22 -2.69
N GLU A 19 -4.60 1.89 -2.96
CA GLU A 19 -5.10 1.56 -4.30
C GLU A 19 -4.86 2.69 -5.30
N GLU A 20 -5.25 3.92 -4.96
CA GLU A 20 -5.09 5.09 -5.84
C GLU A 20 -3.61 5.31 -6.19
N LYS A 21 -2.70 5.05 -5.24
CA LYS A 21 -1.26 5.16 -5.48
C LYS A 21 -0.70 4.02 -6.33
N ILE A 22 -1.17 2.79 -6.15
CA ILE A 22 -0.82 1.65 -7.01
C ILE A 22 -1.27 1.95 -8.45
N ALA A 23 -2.56 2.27 -8.64
CA ALA A 23 -3.15 2.56 -9.94
C ALA A 23 -2.48 3.75 -10.63
N SER A 24 -2.07 4.77 -9.87
CA SER A 24 -1.32 5.91 -10.41
C SER A 24 0.01 5.47 -11.03
N VAL A 25 0.78 4.60 -10.35
CA VAL A 25 2.05 4.11 -10.91
C VAL A 25 1.80 3.22 -12.13
N GLU A 26 0.81 2.32 -12.09
CA GLU A 26 0.43 1.47 -13.23
C GLU A 26 0.06 2.32 -14.46
N THR A 27 -0.76 3.35 -14.27
CA THR A 27 -1.20 4.26 -15.34
C THR A 27 -0.01 4.95 -16.01
N LEU A 28 0.94 5.46 -15.22
CA LEU A 28 2.15 6.11 -15.75
C LEU A 28 3.01 5.13 -16.56
N ILE A 29 3.14 3.88 -16.09
CA ILE A 29 3.87 2.83 -16.79
C ILE A 29 3.18 2.47 -18.12
N GLN A 30 1.85 2.31 -18.12
CA GLN A 30 1.07 1.98 -19.31
C GLN A 30 1.08 3.10 -20.35
N ALA A 31 1.07 4.36 -19.90
CA ALA A 31 1.18 5.53 -20.76
C ALA A 31 2.58 5.71 -21.36
N GLY A 32 3.58 4.93 -20.91
CA GLY A 32 4.96 5.06 -21.39
C GLY A 32 5.63 6.35 -20.94
N GLU A 33 5.24 6.86 -19.76
CA GLU A 33 5.76 8.11 -19.21
C GLU A 33 7.27 8.06 -18.93
N ASP A 34 7.87 9.24 -18.78
CA ASP A 34 9.29 9.34 -18.46
C ASP A 34 9.62 8.60 -17.15
N LYS A 35 10.76 7.91 -17.14
CA LYS A 35 11.21 7.12 -15.99
C LYS A 35 11.30 7.93 -14.70
N MET A 36 11.58 9.23 -14.76
CA MET A 36 11.65 10.09 -13.58
C MET A 36 10.25 10.31 -12.97
N VAL A 37 9.22 10.41 -13.81
CA VAL A 37 7.81 10.54 -13.39
C VAL A 37 7.35 9.25 -12.73
N VAL A 38 7.60 8.10 -13.36
CA VAL A 38 7.28 6.77 -12.80
C VAL A 38 7.97 6.57 -11.45
N ARG A 39 9.26 6.90 -11.36
CA ARG A 39 10.03 6.79 -10.11
C ARG A 39 9.53 7.71 -9.00
N ALA A 40 9.06 8.91 -9.34
CA ALA A 40 8.49 9.84 -8.37
C ALA A 40 7.20 9.27 -7.77
N ALA A 41 6.27 8.80 -8.59
CA ALA A 41 5.04 8.16 -8.12
C ALA A 41 5.33 6.89 -7.31
N PHE A 42 6.27 6.06 -7.78
CA PHE A 42 6.70 4.86 -7.05
C PHE A 42 7.31 5.19 -5.68
N LYS A 43 8.12 6.25 -5.59
CA LYS A 43 8.66 6.74 -4.32
C LYS A 43 7.55 7.15 -3.34
N GLU A 44 6.52 7.84 -3.82
CA GLU A 44 5.39 8.25 -2.98
C GLU A 44 4.62 7.06 -2.44
N LEU A 45 4.32 6.07 -3.28
CA LEU A 45 3.69 4.82 -2.87
C LEU A 45 4.51 4.11 -1.78
N LYS A 46 5.81 3.94 -2.01
CA LYS A 46 6.71 3.30 -1.05
C LYS A 46 6.81 4.06 0.27
N GLN A 47 6.87 5.39 0.22
CA GLN A 47 6.92 6.22 1.43
C GLN A 47 5.61 6.14 2.22
N PHE A 48 4.47 6.12 1.54
CA PHE A 48 3.16 5.97 2.17
C PHE A 48 3.06 4.63 2.92
N VAL A 49 3.32 3.52 2.23
CA VAL A 49 3.27 2.16 2.81
C VAL A 49 4.21 2.05 4.01
N ARG A 50 5.45 2.55 3.90
CA ARG A 50 6.40 2.55 5.01
C ARG A 50 5.89 3.34 6.21
N THR A 51 5.27 4.49 5.99
CA THR A 51 4.75 5.35 7.07
C THR A 51 3.62 4.65 7.81
N GLU A 52 2.71 4.00 7.10
CA GLU A 52 1.65 3.20 7.72
C GLU A 52 2.24 2.00 8.48
N TYR A 53 3.19 1.27 7.90
CA TYR A 53 3.86 0.12 8.53
C TYR A 53 4.53 0.51 9.86
N ASP A 54 5.30 1.60 9.85
CA ASP A 54 5.95 2.16 11.03
C ASP A 54 4.93 2.60 12.09
N THR A 55 3.73 3.01 11.69
CA THR A 55 2.66 3.41 12.62
C THR A 55 2.10 2.21 13.37
N PHE A 56 1.95 1.06 12.72
CA PHE A 56 1.51 -0.18 13.37
C PHE A 56 2.57 -0.76 14.32
N HIS A 57 3.85 -0.67 13.94
CA HIS A 57 4.97 -1.17 14.76
C HIS A 57 5.20 -0.37 16.05
N LYS A 58 4.64 0.85 16.15
CA LYS A 58 4.66 1.67 17.38
C LYS A 58 3.62 1.26 18.44
N LYS A 59 2.97 0.09 18.27
CA LYS A 59 2.01 -0.54 19.19
C LYS A 59 0.67 0.18 19.43
N LYS A 60 0.35 1.25 18.70
CA LYS A 60 -0.85 2.08 18.96
C LYS A 60 -2.18 1.39 18.61
N TYR A 61 -2.16 0.39 17.73
CA TYR A 61 -3.37 -0.21 17.16
C TYR A 61 -3.56 -1.71 17.47
N PHE A 62 -2.68 -2.35 18.27
CA PHE A 62 -2.85 -3.77 18.59
C PHE A 62 -4.21 -4.05 19.24
N GLY A 63 -4.90 -5.08 18.77
CA GLY A 63 -6.25 -5.46 19.24
C GLY A 63 -7.38 -4.54 18.77
N THR A 64 -7.14 -3.71 17.74
CA THR A 64 -8.17 -2.86 17.12
C THR A 64 -8.54 -3.40 15.74
N TYR A 65 -9.74 -3.08 15.25
CA TYR A 65 -10.18 -3.41 13.90
C TYR A 65 -9.23 -2.87 12.82
N ILE A 66 -8.60 -1.71 13.07
CA ILE A 66 -7.58 -1.16 12.17
C ILE A 66 -6.40 -2.12 12.02
N PHE A 67 -5.93 -2.72 13.11
CA PHE A 67 -4.86 -3.70 13.03
C PHE A 67 -5.33 -4.98 12.33
N ASP A 68 -6.47 -5.54 12.73
CA ASP A 68 -6.93 -6.81 12.16
C ASP A 68 -7.29 -6.73 10.67
N CYS A 69 -7.72 -5.55 10.20
CA CYS A 69 -8.20 -5.36 8.83
C CYS A 69 -7.31 -4.50 7.95
N TYR A 70 -6.44 -3.62 8.45
CA TYR A 70 -5.56 -2.80 7.58
C TYR A 70 -4.08 -3.14 7.69
N HIS A 71 -3.60 -3.59 8.85
CA HIS A 71 -2.20 -4.02 9.00
C HIS A 71 -1.79 -5.09 7.97
N PRO A 72 -2.59 -6.15 7.67
CA PRO A 72 -2.17 -7.18 6.72
C PRO A 72 -1.93 -6.65 5.31
N LEU A 73 -2.70 -5.65 4.85
CA LEU A 73 -2.49 -4.99 3.57
C LEU A 73 -1.13 -4.28 3.55
N VAL A 74 -0.89 -3.45 4.57
CA VAL A 74 0.29 -2.61 4.66
C VAL A 74 1.55 -3.45 4.85
N GLU A 75 1.50 -4.45 5.72
CA GLU A 75 2.59 -5.40 5.95
C GLU A 75 2.88 -6.20 4.68
N GLY A 76 1.87 -6.77 4.03
CA GLY A 76 2.05 -7.54 2.81
C GLY A 76 2.72 -6.73 1.70
N ILE A 77 2.30 -5.48 1.47
CA ILE A 77 2.95 -4.60 0.48
C ILE A 77 4.34 -4.16 0.94
N HIS A 78 4.56 -3.94 2.24
CA HIS A 78 5.87 -3.55 2.76
C HIS A 78 6.91 -4.67 2.63
N THR A 79 6.49 -5.94 2.75
CA THR A 79 7.38 -7.11 2.66
C THR A 79 7.47 -7.69 1.25
N SER A 80 6.68 -7.21 0.29
CA SER A 80 6.73 -7.62 -1.13
C SER A 80 7.91 -7.00 -1.87
N ALA A 81 8.06 -7.30 -3.17
CA ALA A 81 9.05 -6.64 -4.02
C ALA A 81 8.94 -5.10 -4.01
N LEU A 82 7.79 -4.51 -3.65
CA LEU A 82 7.68 -3.06 -3.46
C LEU A 82 8.57 -2.54 -2.33
N GLY A 83 8.64 -3.30 -1.23
CA GLY A 83 9.52 -3.04 -0.09
C GLY A 83 11.01 -3.11 -0.42
N GLU A 84 11.39 -4.03 -1.29
CA GLU A 84 12.79 -4.28 -1.64
C GLU A 84 13.29 -3.41 -2.80
N THR A 85 12.41 -3.10 -3.76
CA THR A 85 12.77 -2.41 -5.00
C THR A 85 13.26 -1.00 -4.73
N ARG A 86 14.46 -0.68 -5.22
CA ARG A 86 15.04 0.65 -5.05
C ARG A 86 14.26 1.68 -5.87
N VAL A 87 14.12 2.90 -5.34
CA VAL A 87 13.42 3.99 -6.04
C VAL A 87 14.05 4.35 -7.39
N ASN A 88 15.36 4.14 -7.55
CA ASN A 88 16.07 4.38 -8.81
C ASN A 88 16.13 3.15 -9.73
N ALA A 89 15.31 2.13 -9.49
CA ALA A 89 15.22 0.94 -10.34
C ALA A 89 14.76 1.28 -11.78
N THR A 90 14.84 0.29 -12.66
CA THR A 90 14.28 0.35 -14.01
C THR A 90 12.75 0.40 -13.94
N VAL A 91 12.10 0.89 -15.01
CA VAL A 91 10.64 0.88 -15.11
C VAL A 91 10.10 -0.56 -15.06
N GLU A 92 10.84 -1.53 -15.62
CA GLU A 92 10.46 -2.95 -15.56
C GLU A 92 10.40 -3.49 -14.13
N ASN A 93 11.45 -3.28 -13.33
CA ASN A 93 11.45 -3.74 -11.95
C ASN A 93 10.37 -3.02 -11.11
N ILE A 94 10.08 -1.75 -11.42
CA ILE A 94 8.98 -1.02 -10.78
C ILE A 94 7.64 -1.64 -11.17
N ARG A 95 7.45 -2.03 -12.45
CA ARG A 95 6.23 -2.71 -12.91
C ARG A 95 6.01 -4.01 -12.15
N GLU A 96 7.03 -4.86 -12.07
CA GLU A 96 6.95 -6.13 -11.32
C GLU A 96 6.58 -5.90 -9.85
N ALA A 97 7.25 -4.94 -9.20
CA ALA A 97 6.97 -4.62 -7.80
C ALA A 97 5.56 -4.05 -7.55
N VAL A 98 5.04 -3.27 -8.50
CA VAL A 98 3.69 -2.70 -8.43
C VAL A 98 2.64 -3.77 -8.71
N GLN A 99 2.90 -4.68 -9.64
CA GLN A 99 2.03 -5.82 -9.93
C GLN A 99 1.86 -6.72 -8.69
N GLU A 100 2.94 -7.03 -7.98
CA GLU A 100 2.87 -7.80 -6.74
C GLU A 100 2.10 -7.04 -5.63
N ALA A 101 2.29 -5.73 -5.51
CA ALA A 101 1.53 -4.91 -4.56
C ALA A 101 0.03 -4.90 -4.89
N HIS A 102 -0.34 -4.91 -6.16
CA HIS A 102 -1.72 -5.02 -6.62
C HIS A 102 -2.31 -6.40 -6.28
N GLU A 103 -1.55 -7.49 -6.47
CA GLU A 103 -1.98 -8.84 -6.06
C GLU A 103 -2.22 -8.93 -4.54
N VAL A 104 -1.36 -8.31 -3.73
CA VAL A 104 -1.56 -8.21 -2.27
C VAL A 104 -2.86 -7.44 -1.95
N LEU A 105 -3.13 -6.33 -2.65
CA LEU A 105 -4.36 -5.55 -2.47
C LEU A 105 -5.61 -6.38 -2.79
N GLU A 106 -5.61 -7.11 -3.90
CA GLU A 106 -6.75 -7.94 -4.32
C GLU A 106 -6.98 -9.12 -3.37
N ASN A 107 -5.90 -9.79 -2.93
CA ASN A 107 -5.99 -10.84 -1.92
C ASN A 107 -6.51 -10.29 -0.59
N TRP A 108 -6.06 -9.11 -0.19
CA TRP A 108 -6.53 -8.45 1.02
C TRP A 108 -8.04 -8.12 0.94
N ARG A 109 -8.52 -7.60 -0.20
CA ARG A 109 -9.94 -7.30 -0.42
C ARG A 109 -10.82 -8.53 -0.26
N ALA A 110 -10.42 -9.65 -0.86
CA ALA A 110 -11.13 -10.92 -0.72
C ALA A 110 -11.24 -11.32 0.76
N ASN A 111 -10.12 -11.26 1.49
CA ASN A 111 -10.06 -11.64 2.91
C ASN A 111 -10.83 -10.71 3.87
N VAL A 112 -10.89 -9.41 3.58
CA VAL A 112 -11.62 -8.45 4.43
C VAL A 112 -13.12 -8.47 4.14
N ASN A 113 -13.53 -8.71 2.89
CA ASN A 113 -14.94 -8.86 2.54
C ASN A 113 -15.54 -10.13 3.18
N ASP A 114 -14.77 -11.20 3.35
CA ASP A 114 -15.21 -12.41 4.08
C ASP A 114 -15.42 -12.18 5.59
N LYS A 115 -14.94 -11.05 6.14
CA LYS A 115 -15.08 -10.69 7.57
C LYS A 115 -16.18 -9.64 7.84
N GLN A 116 -16.90 -9.16 6.82
CA GLN A 116 -18.01 -8.21 6.95
C GLN A 116 -19.37 -8.90 7.04
#